data_AF-A0A2D5U773-F1
#
_entry.id   AF-A0A2D5U773-F1
#
_cell.length_a   1.000
_cell.length_b   1.000
_cell.length_c   1.000
_cell.angle_alpha   90.00
_cell.angle_beta   90.00
_cell.angle_gamma   90.00
#
_symmetry.space_group_name_H-M   'P 1'
#
loop_
_entity.id
_entity.type
_entity.pdbx_description
1 polymer ?
#
loop_
_entity_poly.entity_id
_entity_poly.type
_entity_poly.pdbx_seq_one_letter_code
_entity_poly.pdbx_strand_id
1 'polypeptide(L)' 'YYPDTGEVILDDVLADQSVDAVVVDLETGLEKGRVATGTRFASGMMACPGFERDFYVASGPQGALCRVYVSER' A
#
# COMPACT_ATOMS: atom_id res chain seq x y z
N TYR A 1 14.25 -13.24 -3.14
CA TYR A 1 14.29 -12.55 -1.84
C TYR A 1 13.28 -11.43 -1.94
N TYR A 2 12.34 -11.37 -1.01
CA TYR A 2 11.39 -10.26 -0.96
C TYR A 2 12.11 -9.05 -0.33
N PRO A 3 11.96 -7.83 -0.88
CA PRO A 3 12.56 -6.66 -0.26
C PRO A 3 12.02 -6.49 1.17
N ASP A 4 12.91 -6.30 2.14
CA ASP A 4 12.61 -6.14 3.57
C ASP A 4 12.46 -4.66 3.97
N THR A 5 12.07 -3.80 3.03
CA THR A 5 12.06 -2.35 3.25
C THR A 5 10.83 -1.87 4.01
N GLY A 6 9.78 -2.69 4.14
CA GLY A 6 8.52 -2.30 4.77
C GLY A 6 7.74 -1.21 4.02
N GLU A 7 8.11 -0.92 2.77
CA GLU A 7 7.50 0.10 1.93
C GLU A 7 6.31 -0.46 1.15
N VAL A 8 5.19 0.25 1.15
CA VAL A 8 3.99 -0.12 0.39
C VAL A 8 3.57 1.02 -0.53
N ILE A 9 3.19 0.68 -1.76
CA ILE A 9 2.59 1.62 -2.71
C ILE A 9 1.07 1.57 -2.55
N LEU A 10 0.45 2.72 -2.35
CA LEU A 10 -0.99 2.87 -2.17
C LEU A 10 -1.57 3.82 -3.23
N ASP A 11 -2.84 3.59 -3.57
CA ASP A 11 -3.67 4.57 -4.27
C ASP A 11 -4.28 5.52 -3.23
N ASP A 12 -3.94 6.81 -3.30
CA ASP A 12 -4.54 7.87 -2.49
C ASP A 12 -5.62 8.59 -3.30
N VAL A 13 -6.88 8.36 -2.96
CA VAL A 13 -8.03 8.95 -3.64
C VAL A 13 -8.30 10.34 -3.07
N LEU A 14 -8.04 11.36 -3.87
CA LEU A 14 -8.17 12.76 -3.47
C LEU A 14 -9.64 13.21 -3.48
N ALA A 15 -9.89 14.39 -2.89
CA ALA A 15 -11.24 14.96 -2.78
C ALA A 15 -11.93 15.19 -4.14
N ASP A 16 -11.16 15.39 -5.21
CA ASP A 16 -11.66 15.57 -6.58
C ASP A 16 -11.77 14.25 -7.36
N GLN A 17 -11.61 13.10 -6.69
CA GLN A 17 -11.57 11.75 -7.26
C GLN A 17 -10.39 11.48 -8.20
N SER A 18 -9.39 12.35 -8.27
CA SER A 18 -8.10 11.96 -8.83
C SER A 18 -7.37 11.01 -7.88
N VAL A 19 -6.42 10.25 -8.43
CA VAL A 19 -5.65 9.27 -7.66
C VAL A 19 -4.16 9.58 -7.74
N ASP A 20 -3.53 9.66 -6.59
CA ASP A 20 -2.07 9.69 -6.47
C ASP A 20 -1.56 8.30 -6.11
N ALA A 21 -0.34 7.97 -6.54
CA ALA A 21 0.40 6.82 -6.02
C ALA A 21 1.34 7.33 -4.93
N VAL A 22 1.24 6.76 -3.74
CA VAL A 22 2.06 7.13 -2.58
C VAL A 22 2.87 5.95 -2.08
N VAL A 23 4.11 6.20 -1.66
CA VAL A 23 4.95 5.23 -0.96
C VAL A 23 4.89 5.57 0.51
N VAL A 24 4.52 4.60 1.34
CA VAL A 24 4.41 4.77 2.79
C VAL A 24 5.28 3.75 3.49
N ASP A 25 5.99 4.20 4.53
CA ASP A 25 6.60 3.33 5.52
C ASP A 25 5.51 2.72 6.39
N LEU A 26 5.35 1.39 6.32
CA LEU A 26 4.21 0.75 6.95
C LEU A 26 4.24 0.80 8.49
N GLU A 27 5.42 0.68 9.08
CA GLU A 27 5.57 0.62 10.54
C GLU A 27 5.23 1.97 11.20
N THR A 28 5.59 3.05 10.52
CA THR A 28 5.43 4.41 11.05
C THR A 28 4.23 5.16 10.47
N GLY A 29 3.73 4.73 9.31
CA GLY A 29 2.74 5.48 8.52
C GLY A 29 3.32 6.70 7.80
N LEU A 30 4.65 6.86 7.75
CA LEU A 30 5.28 8.01 7.13
C LEU A 30 5.21 7.92 5.60
N GLU A 31 4.63 8.94 4.95
CA GLU A 31 4.72 9.10 3.50
C GLU A 31 6.16 9.42 3.09
N LYS A 32 6.75 8.54 2.26
CA LYS A 32 8.12 8.67 1.74
C LYS A 32 8.15 9.32 0.36
N GLY A 33 7.05 9.27 -0.37
CA GLY A 33 6.96 9.84 -1.71
C GLY A 33 5.55 9.75 -2.28
N ARG A 34 5.30 10.60 -3.28
CA ARG A 34 4.00 10.76 -3.92
C ARG A 34 4.17 11.16 -5.38
N VAL A 35 3.31 10.63 -6.25
CA VAL A 35 3.21 11.03 -7.65
C VAL A 35 1.75 11.06 -8.10
N ALA A 36 1.37 12.13 -8.80
CA ALA A 36 0.07 12.20 -9.44
C ALA A 36 -0.01 11.20 -10.59
N THR A 37 -0.95 10.25 -10.54
CA THR A 37 -1.08 9.20 -11.57
C THR A 37 -1.82 9.70 -12.82
N GLY A 38 -2.59 10.78 -12.67
CA GLY A 38 -3.50 11.28 -13.70
C GLY A 38 -4.75 10.41 -13.91
N THR A 39 -4.95 9.36 -13.12
CA THR A 39 -6.14 8.50 -13.20
C THR A 39 -7.26 9.01 -12.30
N ARG A 40 -8.49 8.57 -12.59
CA ARG A 40 -9.72 8.87 -11.84
C ARG A 40 -10.20 7.70 -10.96
N PHE A 41 -9.51 6.57 -11.02
CA PHE A 41 -9.93 5.34 -10.37
C PHE A 41 -8.70 4.65 -9.80
N ALA A 42 -8.80 4.19 -8.55
CA ALA A 42 -7.78 3.36 -7.93
C ALA A 42 -7.56 2.12 -8.80
N SER A 43 -6.30 1.80 -9.11
CA SER A 43 -5.95 0.65 -9.95
C SER A 43 -6.27 -0.66 -9.24
N GLY A 44 -6.41 -0.63 -7.91
CA GLY A 44 -6.82 -1.78 -7.13
C GLY A 44 -5.68 -2.78 -6.94
N MET A 45 -5.25 -2.90 -5.68
CA MET A 45 -4.75 -4.14 -5.07
C MET A 45 -3.58 -4.83 -5.81
N MET A 46 -2.34 -4.45 -5.51
CA MET A 46 -1.22 -5.42 -5.62
C MET A 46 -0.81 -5.88 -4.23
N ALA A 47 -0.76 -7.21 -4.04
CA ALA A 47 -0.13 -7.80 -2.87
C ALA A 47 1.35 -7.43 -2.89
N CYS A 48 1.77 -6.57 -1.97
CA CYS A 48 3.17 -6.20 -1.82
C CYS A 48 3.83 -7.23 -0.91
N PRO A 49 4.98 -7.80 -1.30
CA PRO A 49 5.69 -8.71 -0.43
C PRO A 49 6.17 -7.98 0.84
N GLY A 50 6.06 -8.67 1.99
CA GLY A 50 6.46 -8.17 3.29
C GLY A 50 7.53 -9.03 3.97
N PHE A 51 7.73 -8.80 5.26
CA PHE A 51 8.69 -9.55 6.08
C PHE A 51 8.28 -11.01 6.28
N GLU A 52 9.22 -11.90 6.53
CA GLU A 52 8.96 -13.28 7.00
C GLU A 52 7.91 -14.09 6.19
N ARG A 53 7.75 -13.78 4.88
CA ARG A 53 6.76 -14.36 3.93
C ARG A 53 5.35 -13.79 4.02
N ASP A 54 5.19 -12.69 4.72
CA ASP A 54 3.94 -11.95 4.75
C ASP A 54 3.71 -11.20 3.44
N PHE A 55 2.48 -10.75 3.27
CA PHE A 55 2.17 -9.76 2.25
C PHE A 55 1.21 -8.72 2.80
N TYR A 56 1.32 -7.52 2.24
CA TYR A 56 0.50 -6.38 2.58
C TYR A 56 -0.51 -6.11 1.49
N VAL A 57 -1.71 -5.74 1.90
CA VAL A 57 -2.77 -5.27 1.01
C VAL A 57 -3.42 -4.03 1.61
N ALA A 58 -3.80 -3.09 0.75
CA ALA A 58 -4.72 -2.01 1.11
C ALA A 58 -6.16 -2.49 0.84
N SER A 59 -7.16 -1.98 1.57
CA SER A 59 -8.57 -2.14 1.20
C SER A 59 -8.95 -1.00 0.28
N GLY A 60 -9.56 -1.31 -0.88
CA GLY A 60 -9.77 -0.33 -1.95
C GLY A 60 -10.49 0.95 -1.49
N PRO A 61 -11.83 0.95 -1.31
CA PRO A 61 -12.57 2.18 -1.01
C PRO A 61 -12.30 2.77 0.38
N GLN A 62 -11.72 1.98 1.31
CA GLN A 62 -11.49 2.39 2.70
C GLN A 62 -10.04 2.78 3.01
N GLY A 63 -9.08 2.50 2.12
CA GLY A 63 -7.66 2.79 2.34
C GLY A 63 -7.02 2.07 3.54
N ALA A 64 -7.72 1.13 4.19
CA ALA A 64 -7.21 0.45 5.38
C ALA A 64 -6.10 -0.55 5.01
N LEU A 65 -5.01 -0.54 5.78
CA LEU A 65 -3.87 -1.43 5.59
C LEU A 65 -4.06 -2.74 6.35
N CYS A 66 -3.76 -3.86 5.71
CA CYS A 66 -3.84 -5.20 6.30
C CYS A 66 -2.54 -5.96 6.07
N ARG A 67 -2.00 -6.56 7.14
CA ARG A 67 -0.90 -7.54 7.09
C ARG A 67 -1.51 -8.94 7.06
N VAL A 68 -1.19 -9.71 6.03
CA VAL A 68 -1.51 -11.13 5.98
C VAL A 68 -0.23 -11.90 6.29
N TYR A 69 -0.27 -12.68 7.36
CA TYR A 69 0.87 -13.45 7.85
C TYR A 69 0.46 -14.89 8.18
N VAL A 70 1.44 -15.79 8.18
CA VAL A 70 1.25 -17.16 8.66
C VAL A 70 1.61 -17.17 10.15
N SER A 71 0.66 -17.49 11.03
CA SER A 71 1.00 -17.74 12.43
C SER A 71 1.65 -19.12 12.56
N GLU A 72 2.72 -19.24 13.35
CA GLU A 72 3.15 -20.56 13.83
C GLU A 72 2.00 -21.19 14.63
N ARG A 73 1.80 -22.50 14.44
CA ARG A 73 0.74 -23.29 15.09
C ARG A 73 1.26 -23.94 16.36
#